data_AF-A0A7W4GWB6-F1
#
_entry.id   AF-A0A7W4GWB6-F1
#
_cell.length_a   1.000
_cell.length_b   1.000
_cell.length_c   1.000
_cell.angle_alpha   90.00
_cell.angle_beta   90.00
_cell.angle_gamma   90.00
#
_symmetry.space_group_name_H-M   'P 1'
#
loop_
_entity.id
_entity.type
_entity.pdbx_description
1 polymer ?
#
loop_
_entity_poly.entity_id
_entity_poly.type
_entity_poly.pdbx_seq_one_letter_code
_entity_poly.pdbx_strand_id
1 'polypeptide(L)'
;MMAAKIPTWRAAADPDDLREYDAFGPWIAEVKDPADLPRRFSRWWPDLEGARYLLKVPRPIDRAKVHPGMDLYESVIAVFPDKVRVLRAGPTDVTSREAPRNDVVATILHTNLLVARWTLLLADGGALDVEYNAVSHPTIAEVDRYVLSHGPGDLKQPAAPVVTSSTAPPKYHFFGSLLLALNTGATERVQPIHVDEPGQSCLNERGRRRRSAGAMILASSEDLVIINRNRTVEPLFRRSNYAYNVTRVPFRRMTSFEIRRPEKTSPPSFTELVLTCHRTVITQAVLTSPDAVADLLAAHGVPSAR
;
A
#
# COMPACT_ATOMS: atom_id res chain seq x y z
N MET A 1 22.37 32.41 -31.43
CA MET A 1 22.42 31.63 -30.18
C MET A 1 21.90 32.52 -29.06
N MET A 2 20.59 32.50 -28.77
CA MET A 2 20.00 33.34 -27.73
C MET A 2 20.29 32.71 -26.37
N ALA A 3 21.12 33.35 -25.56
CA ALA A 3 21.27 33.01 -24.15
C ALA A 3 19.92 33.23 -23.47
N ALA A 4 19.31 32.15 -22.97
CA ALA A 4 18.11 32.24 -22.17
C ALA A 4 18.41 33.12 -20.95
N LYS A 5 17.75 34.28 -20.83
CA LYS A 5 17.87 35.15 -19.66
C LYS A 5 17.37 34.36 -18.45
N ILE A 6 18.30 33.98 -17.57
CA ILE A 6 17.96 33.40 -16.27
C ILE A 6 17.05 34.42 -15.55
N PRO A 7 15.87 34.01 -15.08
CA PRO A 7 14.97 34.91 -14.37
C PRO A 7 15.69 35.57 -13.19
N THR A 8 15.54 36.89 -13.05
CA THR A 8 16.25 37.71 -12.05
C THR A 8 16.07 37.20 -10.61
N TRP A 9 14.96 36.49 -10.34
CA TRP A 9 14.71 35.89 -9.03
C TRP A 9 15.57 34.66 -8.72
N ARG A 10 16.01 33.87 -9.72
CA ARG A 10 16.89 32.70 -9.46
C ARG A 10 18.26 33.12 -8.96
N ALA A 11 18.78 34.25 -9.46
CA ALA A 11 20.08 34.78 -9.05
C ALA A 11 20.06 35.37 -7.64
N ALA A 12 18.88 35.71 -7.11
CA ALA A 12 18.69 36.30 -5.78
C ALA A 12 18.17 35.29 -4.73
N ALA A 13 17.84 34.06 -5.15
CA ALA A 13 17.35 33.03 -4.24
C ALA A 13 18.49 32.44 -3.41
N ASP A 14 18.17 32.03 -2.18
CA ASP A 14 19.09 31.24 -1.37
C ASP A 14 19.47 29.94 -2.12
N PRO A 15 20.77 29.56 -2.16
CA PRO A 15 21.20 28.39 -2.92
C PRO A 15 20.56 27.06 -2.49
N ASP A 16 20.26 26.90 -1.20
CA ASP A 16 19.62 25.68 -0.69
C ASP A 16 18.13 25.65 -1.05
N ASP A 17 17.46 26.80 -0.95
CA ASP A 17 16.07 26.95 -1.41
C ASP A 17 15.93 26.70 -2.91
N LEU A 18 16.92 27.12 -3.71
CA LEU A 18 16.94 26.89 -5.15
C LEU A 18 17.18 25.41 -5.48
N ARG A 19 18.05 24.73 -4.73
CA ARG A 19 18.30 23.28 -4.87
C ARG A 19 17.04 22.48 -4.55
N GLU A 20 16.35 22.81 -3.45
CA GLU A 20 15.08 22.17 -3.07
C GLU A 20 14.02 22.37 -4.16
N TYR A 21 13.89 23.59 -4.68
CA TYR A 21 12.98 23.92 -5.79
C TYR A 21 13.29 23.15 -7.08
N ASP A 22 14.56 23.01 -7.44
CA ASP A 22 14.98 22.30 -8.64
C ASP A 22 14.75 20.79 -8.55
N ALA A 23 14.90 20.21 -7.36
CA ALA A 23 14.61 18.80 -7.08
C ALA A 23 13.11 18.50 -6.93
N PHE A 24 12.26 19.52 -6.79
CA PHE A 24 10.83 19.34 -6.55
C PHE A 24 10.10 18.76 -7.77
N GLY A 25 9.35 17.69 -7.53
CA GLY A 25 8.50 17.06 -8.54
C GLY A 25 7.42 16.22 -7.87
N PRO A 26 6.53 15.59 -8.66
CA PRO A 26 5.49 14.72 -8.12
C PRO A 26 6.04 13.41 -7.53
N TRP A 27 7.31 13.08 -7.73
CA TRP A 27 7.90 11.83 -7.26
C TRP A 27 8.44 11.93 -5.84
N ILE A 28 8.33 10.83 -5.09
CA ILE A 28 9.06 10.62 -3.85
C ILE A 28 10.54 10.48 -4.18
N ALA A 29 11.39 11.18 -3.43
CA ALA A 29 12.84 11.11 -3.58
C ALA A 29 13.49 10.59 -2.30
N GLU A 30 14.58 9.85 -2.46
CA GLU A 30 15.46 9.46 -1.36
C GLU A 30 16.28 10.68 -0.89
N VAL A 31 16.50 10.76 0.42
CA VAL A 31 17.38 11.73 1.07
C VAL A 31 18.67 11.00 1.43
N LYS A 32 19.78 11.36 0.80
CA LYS A 32 21.06 10.63 0.98
C LYS A 32 22.00 11.32 1.95
N ASP A 33 21.87 12.62 2.09
CA ASP A 33 22.69 13.44 2.97
C ASP A 33 21.84 14.57 3.62
N PRO A 34 22.38 15.28 4.63
CA PRO A 34 21.63 16.31 5.34
C PRO A 34 21.13 17.45 4.43
N ALA A 35 21.84 17.74 3.33
CA ALA A 35 21.50 18.83 2.42
C ALA A 35 20.35 18.45 1.46
N ASP A 36 20.04 17.17 1.33
CA ASP A 36 18.87 16.66 0.61
C ASP A 36 17.58 16.75 1.42
N LEU A 37 17.68 16.85 2.75
CA LEU A 37 16.53 16.87 3.65
C LEU A 37 15.83 18.23 3.52
N PRO A 38 14.50 18.28 3.28
CA PRO A 38 13.83 19.56 3.09
C PRO A 38 13.99 20.44 4.32
N ARG A 39 14.16 21.76 4.10
CA ARG A 39 14.56 22.70 5.15
C ARG A 39 13.72 22.59 6.42
N ARG A 40 12.41 22.40 6.26
CA ARG A 40 11.44 22.27 7.36
C ARG A 40 11.69 21.07 8.28
N PHE A 41 12.37 20.03 7.78
CA PHE A 41 12.72 18.83 8.52
C PHE A 41 14.18 18.79 8.97
N SER A 42 15.03 19.72 8.52
CA SER A 42 16.48 19.77 8.80
C SER A 42 16.87 19.48 10.26
N ARG A 43 16.15 20.07 11.23
CA ARG A 43 16.40 19.88 12.68
C ARG A 43 16.29 18.42 13.15
N TRP A 44 15.60 17.57 12.39
CA TRP A 44 15.39 16.16 12.69
C TRP A 44 16.47 15.26 12.09
N TRP A 45 17.46 15.78 11.37
CA TRP A 45 18.51 14.94 10.78
C TRP A 45 19.16 13.95 11.78
N PRO A 46 19.54 14.35 13.01
CA PRO A 46 20.13 13.41 13.99
C PRO A 46 19.21 12.23 14.34
N ASP A 47 17.90 12.43 14.21
CA ASP A 47 16.85 11.42 14.48
C ASP A 47 16.50 10.55 13.27
N LEU A 48 17.00 10.91 12.09
CA LEU A 48 16.69 10.29 10.79
C LEU A 48 17.89 9.59 10.17
N GLU A 49 19.10 10.04 10.52
CA GLU A 49 20.35 9.43 10.08
C GLU A 49 20.40 7.95 10.46
N GLY A 50 20.87 7.11 9.54
CA GLY A 50 20.91 5.65 9.72
C GLY A 50 19.63 4.90 9.34
N ALA A 51 18.59 5.58 8.88
CA ALA A 51 17.45 4.92 8.26
C ALA A 51 17.89 4.14 7.01
N ARG A 52 17.33 2.94 6.81
CA ARG A 52 17.56 2.14 5.60
C ARG A 52 16.93 2.80 4.38
N TYR A 53 15.75 3.40 4.57
CA TYR A 53 15.10 4.25 3.58
C TYR A 53 14.74 5.57 4.26
N LEU A 54 15.24 6.67 3.72
CA LEU A 54 14.82 8.01 4.11
C LEU A 54 14.23 8.71 2.88
N LEU A 55 12.93 8.96 2.92
CA LEU A 55 12.17 9.43 1.77
C LEU A 55 11.51 10.77 2.08
N LYS A 56 11.60 11.72 1.15
CA LYS A 56 10.83 12.97 1.19
C LYS A 56 9.63 12.89 0.24
N VAL A 57 8.46 13.23 0.76
CA VAL A 57 7.18 13.14 0.06
C VAL A 57 6.71 14.53 -0.34
N PRO A 58 6.57 14.82 -1.64
CA PRO A 58 6.21 16.16 -2.12
C PRO A 58 4.76 16.50 -1.80
N ARG A 59 4.47 17.80 -1.62
CA ARG A 59 3.09 18.29 -1.54
C ARG A 59 2.38 18.19 -2.89
N PRO A 60 1.05 18.01 -2.91
CA PRO A 60 0.25 18.03 -4.13
C PRO A 60 -0.01 19.47 -4.62
N ILE A 61 1.05 20.24 -4.88
CA ILE A 61 0.99 21.62 -5.37
C ILE A 61 1.53 21.72 -6.79
N ASP A 62 0.91 22.57 -7.61
CA ASP A 62 1.31 22.80 -8.99
C ASP A 62 2.70 23.47 -9.03
N ARG A 63 3.62 22.91 -9.84
CA ARG A 63 4.97 23.44 -10.02
C ARG A 63 4.96 24.90 -10.53
N ALA A 64 3.92 25.32 -11.26
CA ALA A 64 3.78 26.70 -11.72
C ALA A 64 3.49 27.70 -10.60
N LYS A 65 3.04 27.23 -9.42
CA LYS A 65 2.66 28.06 -8.26
C LYS A 65 3.72 28.08 -7.16
N VAL A 66 4.82 27.34 -7.34
CA VAL A 66 5.89 27.27 -6.35
C VAL A 66 7.02 28.23 -6.68
N HIS A 67 7.71 28.69 -5.65
CA HIS A 67 8.93 29.48 -5.73
C HIS A 67 9.93 28.98 -4.67
N PRO A 68 11.24 29.27 -4.82
CA PRO A 68 12.22 28.96 -3.79
C PRO A 68 11.77 29.50 -2.43
N GLY A 69 12.09 28.75 -1.37
CA GLY A 69 11.79 29.08 0.01
C GLY A 69 10.38 28.72 0.49
N MET A 70 9.51 28.19 -0.38
CA MET A 70 8.26 27.55 0.06
C MET A 70 8.52 26.18 0.70
N ASP A 71 7.63 25.74 1.58
CA ASP A 71 7.64 24.36 2.08
C ASP A 71 7.08 23.42 1.00
N LEU A 72 7.96 22.75 0.24
CA LEU A 72 7.55 21.94 -0.93
C LEU A 72 7.19 20.50 -0.59
N TYR A 73 7.59 20.03 0.59
CA TYR A 73 7.40 18.65 1.03
C TYR A 73 6.40 18.56 2.19
N GLU A 74 5.56 17.53 2.15
CA GLU A 74 4.50 17.29 3.13
C GLU A 74 5.00 16.44 4.29
N SER A 75 5.79 15.42 3.98
CA SER A 75 6.28 14.48 4.98
C SER A 75 7.66 13.92 4.64
N VAL A 76 8.32 13.39 5.66
CA VAL A 76 9.52 12.58 5.55
C VAL A 76 9.22 11.21 6.19
N ILE A 77 9.52 10.14 5.47
CA ILE A 77 9.38 8.77 5.95
C ILE A 77 10.79 8.22 6.19
N ALA A 78 11.04 7.75 7.41
CA ALA A 78 12.26 7.05 7.76
C ALA A 78 11.93 5.61 8.15
N VAL A 79 12.51 4.64 7.44
CA VAL A 79 12.37 3.22 7.72
C VAL A 79 13.71 2.68 8.19
N PHE A 80 13.78 2.34 9.48
CA PHE A 80 14.93 1.75 10.14
C PHE A 80 14.82 0.22 10.15
N PRO A 81 15.87 -0.51 10.58
CA PRO A 81 15.80 -1.96 10.77
C PRO A 81 14.70 -2.43 11.75
N ASP A 82 14.38 -1.61 12.75
CA ASP A 82 13.52 -1.93 13.90
C ASP A 82 12.25 -1.08 14.00
N LYS A 83 12.17 0.07 13.31
CA LYS A 83 11.03 1.00 13.38
C LYS A 83 10.75 1.72 12.06
N VAL A 84 9.52 2.22 11.94
CA VAL A 84 9.10 3.19 10.92
C VAL A 84 8.73 4.49 11.60
N ARG A 85 9.22 5.62 11.08
CA ARG A 85 8.89 6.97 11.56
C ARG A 85 8.41 7.82 10.40
N VAL A 86 7.33 8.56 10.62
CA VAL A 86 6.76 9.52 9.67
C VAL A 86 6.72 10.89 10.34
N LEU A 87 7.44 11.84 9.76
CA LEU A 87 7.36 13.25 10.11
C LEU A 87 6.40 13.94 9.16
N ARG A 88 5.42 14.70 9.67
CA ARG A 88 4.44 15.42 8.85
C ARG A 88 4.48 16.91 9.17
N ALA A 89 4.58 17.72 8.12
CA ALA A 89 4.57 19.17 8.20
C ALA A 89 3.13 19.68 8.45
N GLY A 90 2.85 20.14 9.68
CA GLY A 90 1.62 20.87 10.03
C GLY A 90 1.69 22.35 9.63
N PRO A 91 0.74 23.21 10.01
CA PRO A 91 0.81 24.63 9.66
C PRO A 91 2.07 25.33 10.20
N THR A 92 2.39 25.10 11.47
CA THR A 92 3.47 25.80 12.20
C THR A 92 4.56 24.88 12.74
N ASP A 93 4.30 23.57 12.82
CA ASP A 93 5.23 22.62 13.44
C ASP A 93 5.26 21.29 12.66
N VAL A 94 6.23 20.44 12.99
CA VAL A 94 6.38 19.10 12.45
C VAL A 94 5.94 18.09 13.51
N THR A 95 4.93 17.29 13.19
CA THR A 95 4.51 16.18 14.05
C THR A 95 5.27 14.91 13.68
N SER A 96 5.54 14.07 14.67
CA SER A 96 6.20 12.78 14.49
C SER A 96 5.28 11.66 14.95
N ARG A 97 5.17 10.61 14.12
CA ARG A 97 4.57 9.34 14.51
C ARG A 97 5.53 8.22 14.19
N GLU A 98 5.63 7.25 15.08
CA GLU A 98 6.48 6.09 14.90
C GLU A 98 5.76 4.81 15.32
N ALA A 99 6.21 3.69 14.76
CA ALA A 99 5.80 2.36 15.15
C ALA A 99 6.99 1.40 15.00
N PRO A 100 7.15 0.41 15.88
CA PRO A 100 8.06 -0.70 15.64
C PRO A 100 7.75 -1.36 14.30
N ARG A 101 8.77 -1.72 13.52
CA ARG A 101 8.59 -2.40 12.22
C ARG A 101 7.91 -3.75 12.41
N ASN A 102 8.21 -4.43 13.51
CA ASN A 102 7.59 -5.71 13.86
C ASN A 102 6.10 -5.58 14.24
N ASP A 103 5.62 -4.38 14.57
CA ASP A 103 4.20 -4.14 14.82
C ASP A 103 3.42 -3.91 13.53
N VAL A 104 4.08 -3.73 12.38
CA VAL A 104 3.41 -3.66 11.09
C VAL A 104 2.96 -5.06 10.67
N VAL A 105 1.65 -5.29 10.71
CA VAL A 105 1.06 -6.61 10.44
C VAL A 105 0.59 -6.77 9.00
N ALA A 106 0.33 -5.66 8.31
CA ALA A 106 -0.10 -5.65 6.92
C ALA A 106 0.08 -4.26 6.33
N THR A 107 0.09 -4.18 5.00
CA THR A 107 0.07 -2.90 4.30
C THR A 107 -1.05 -2.83 3.28
N ILE A 108 -1.49 -1.61 2.99
CA ILE A 108 -2.46 -1.32 1.93
C ILE A 108 -1.86 -0.26 1.02
N LEU A 109 -1.74 -0.60 -0.27
CA LEU A 109 -1.50 0.36 -1.34
C LEU A 109 -2.81 0.68 -2.02
N HIS A 110 -3.33 1.87 -1.72
CA HIS A 110 -4.50 2.43 -2.39
C HIS A 110 -4.07 3.28 -3.58
N THR A 111 -4.78 3.18 -4.70
CA THR A 111 -4.53 3.98 -5.88
C THR A 111 -5.82 4.38 -6.55
N ASN A 112 -5.93 5.64 -6.92
CA ASN A 112 -6.98 6.19 -7.76
C ASN A 112 -6.36 7.21 -8.73
N LEU A 113 -6.11 6.77 -9.96
CA LEU A 113 -5.32 7.52 -10.94
C LEU A 113 -3.94 7.88 -10.35
N LEU A 114 -3.59 9.17 -10.30
CA LEU A 114 -2.31 9.66 -9.77
C LEU A 114 -2.32 9.83 -8.25
N VAL A 115 -3.46 9.70 -7.58
CA VAL A 115 -3.55 9.78 -6.13
C VAL A 115 -3.32 8.39 -5.55
N ALA A 116 -2.30 8.24 -4.72
CA ALA A 116 -1.99 7.00 -4.03
C ALA A 116 -1.86 7.23 -2.52
N ARG A 117 -2.09 6.17 -1.76
CA ARG A 117 -1.88 6.16 -0.31
C ARG A 117 -1.29 4.83 0.11
N TRP A 118 -0.21 4.89 0.88
CA TRP A 118 0.38 3.73 1.53
C TRP A 118 -0.03 3.74 2.99
N THR A 119 -0.61 2.64 3.46
CA THR A 119 -1.08 2.49 4.84
C THR A 119 -0.39 1.29 5.47
N LEU A 120 0.23 1.50 6.62
CA LEU A 120 0.76 0.46 7.50
C LEU A 120 -0.29 0.16 8.55
N LEU A 121 -0.79 -1.08 8.59
CA LEU A 121 -1.69 -1.54 9.64
C LEU A 121 -0.86 -2.09 10.79
N LEU A 122 -1.19 -1.67 12.01
CA LEU A 122 -0.42 -1.98 13.22
C LEU A 122 -1.11 -3.07 14.06
N ALA A 123 -0.31 -3.83 14.80
CA ALA A 123 -0.78 -4.92 15.66
C ALA A 123 -1.78 -4.44 16.74
N ASP A 124 -1.69 -3.17 17.16
CA ASP A 124 -2.56 -2.56 18.15
C ASP A 124 -3.94 -2.13 17.60
N GLY A 125 -4.16 -2.28 16.28
CA GLY A 125 -5.37 -1.84 15.57
C GLY A 125 -5.25 -0.44 14.96
N GLY A 126 -4.14 0.25 15.21
CA GLY A 126 -3.84 1.55 14.64
C GLY A 126 -3.32 1.48 13.20
N ALA A 127 -3.06 2.66 12.62
CA ALA A 127 -2.46 2.78 11.30
C ALA A 127 -1.55 4.00 11.18
N LEU A 128 -0.56 3.88 10.29
CA LEU A 128 0.23 5.00 9.75
C LEU A 128 -0.04 5.10 8.25
N ASP A 129 -0.42 6.28 7.78
CA ASP A 129 -0.71 6.53 6.37
C ASP A 129 0.21 7.61 5.79
N VAL A 130 0.51 7.47 4.50
CA VAL A 130 1.18 8.50 3.71
C VAL A 130 0.53 8.57 2.34
N GLU A 131 0.00 9.75 2.00
CA GLU A 131 -0.47 10.05 0.65
C GLU A 131 0.70 10.48 -0.23
N TYR A 132 0.66 10.07 -1.49
CA TYR A 132 1.71 10.37 -2.45
C TYR A 132 1.18 10.24 -3.88
N ASN A 133 1.99 10.65 -4.86
CA ASN A 133 1.63 10.47 -6.26
C ASN A 133 1.98 9.05 -6.75
N ALA A 134 1.04 8.39 -7.42
CA ALA A 134 1.18 7.02 -7.91
C ALA A 134 2.39 6.78 -8.85
N VAL A 135 2.98 7.84 -9.43
CA VAL A 135 4.27 7.73 -10.16
C VAL A 135 5.40 7.16 -9.30
N SER A 136 5.28 7.25 -7.96
CA SER A 136 6.26 6.72 -7.01
C SER A 136 5.95 5.30 -6.53
N HIS A 137 4.98 4.61 -7.16
CA HIS A 137 4.66 3.22 -6.85
C HIS A 137 5.87 2.29 -6.81
N PRO A 138 6.82 2.34 -7.78
CA PRO A 138 7.99 1.46 -7.72
C PRO A 138 8.82 1.67 -6.46
N THR A 139 9.06 2.93 -6.07
CA THR A 139 9.78 3.29 -4.84
C THR A 139 9.05 2.78 -3.60
N ILE A 140 7.75 3.07 -3.48
CA ILE A 140 6.95 2.62 -2.33
C ILE A 140 6.83 1.10 -2.28
N ALA A 141 6.70 0.41 -3.42
CA ALA A 141 6.63 -1.05 -3.46
C ALA A 141 7.94 -1.73 -3.05
N GLU A 142 9.09 -1.06 -3.23
CA GLU A 142 10.36 -1.52 -2.67
C GLU A 142 10.38 -1.37 -1.14
N VAL A 143 10.04 -0.19 -0.64
CA VAL A 143 10.03 0.09 0.80
C VAL A 143 8.98 -0.77 1.52
N ASP A 144 7.82 -0.99 0.91
CA ASP A 144 6.75 -1.88 1.40
C ASP A 144 7.25 -3.30 1.64
N ARG A 145 7.97 -3.86 0.68
CA ARG A 145 8.60 -5.19 0.82
C ARG A 145 9.62 -5.20 1.94
N TYR A 146 10.42 -4.14 2.11
CA TYR A 146 11.36 -4.06 3.22
C TYR A 146 10.63 -3.97 4.57
N VAL A 147 9.59 -3.15 4.68
CA VAL A 147 8.79 -3.02 5.91
C VAL A 147 8.22 -4.37 6.35
N LEU A 148 7.67 -5.16 5.40
CA LEU A 148 7.09 -6.47 5.69
C LEU A 148 8.11 -7.63 5.72
N SER A 149 9.35 -7.40 5.31
CA SER A 149 10.42 -8.41 5.38
C SER A 149 10.80 -8.75 6.83
N HIS A 150 11.49 -9.86 7.02
CA HIS A 150 11.89 -10.33 8.34
C HIS A 150 12.76 -9.30 9.09
N GLY A 151 12.44 -9.14 10.37
CA GLY A 151 13.22 -8.37 11.34
C GLY A 151 14.57 -9.01 11.68
N PRO A 152 15.58 -8.25 12.12
CA PRO A 152 16.65 -8.83 12.93
C PRO A 152 16.01 -9.56 14.13
N GLY A 153 16.16 -10.88 14.20
CA GLY A 153 15.59 -11.71 15.26
C GLY A 153 14.26 -12.40 14.95
N ASP A 154 13.64 -12.18 13.78
CA ASP A 154 12.52 -13.03 13.36
C ASP A 154 13.04 -14.43 13.02
N LEU A 155 12.49 -15.46 13.69
CA LEU A 155 12.73 -16.85 13.31
C LEU A 155 12.11 -17.07 11.93
N LYS A 156 12.94 -17.49 10.96
CA LYS A 156 12.48 -17.86 9.63
C LYS A 156 11.52 -19.04 9.79
N GLN A 157 10.23 -18.81 9.55
CA GLN A 157 9.25 -19.89 9.60
C GLN A 157 9.62 -20.90 8.50
N PRO A 158 9.59 -22.21 8.78
CA PRO A 158 9.84 -23.20 7.73
C PRO A 158 8.87 -22.96 6.58
N ALA A 159 9.39 -22.92 5.35
CA ALA A 159 8.58 -22.71 4.17
C ALA A 159 7.47 -23.77 4.15
N ALA A 160 6.22 -23.32 4.22
CA ALA A 160 5.09 -24.21 4.02
C ALA A 160 5.17 -24.79 2.60
N PRO A 161 4.71 -26.03 2.37
CA PRO A 161 4.62 -26.56 1.02
C PRO A 161 3.76 -25.62 0.18
N VAL A 162 4.28 -25.22 -0.98
CA VAL A 162 3.54 -24.42 -1.96
C VAL A 162 2.27 -25.18 -2.31
N VAL A 163 1.12 -24.71 -1.83
CA VAL A 163 -0.17 -25.28 -2.20
C VAL A 163 -0.38 -24.98 -3.68
N THR A 164 -0.32 -26.01 -4.52
CA THR A 164 -0.41 -25.93 -5.98
C THR A 164 -1.84 -25.69 -6.48
N SER A 165 -2.77 -25.23 -5.63
CA SER A 165 -4.13 -24.86 -6.04
C SER A 165 -4.10 -23.51 -6.78
N SER A 166 -3.43 -23.46 -7.93
CA SER A 166 -3.51 -22.33 -8.84
C SER A 166 -4.90 -22.35 -9.47
N THR A 167 -5.68 -21.29 -9.25
CA THR A 167 -6.86 -21.05 -10.07
C THR A 167 -6.43 -20.69 -11.49
N ALA A 168 -7.35 -20.81 -12.45
CA ALA A 168 -7.13 -20.27 -13.79
C ALA A 168 -6.75 -18.78 -13.73
N PRO A 169 -5.92 -18.28 -14.67
CA PRO A 169 -5.58 -16.87 -14.70
C PRO A 169 -6.83 -15.98 -14.83
N PRO A 170 -6.82 -14.77 -14.25
CA PRO A 170 -7.96 -13.88 -14.32
C PRO A 170 -8.25 -13.49 -15.78
N LYS A 171 -9.53 -13.52 -16.16
CA LYS A 171 -10.00 -13.09 -17.48
C LYS A 171 -10.12 -11.58 -17.56
N TYR A 172 -10.43 -10.92 -16.44
CA TYR A 172 -10.52 -9.47 -16.39
C TYR A 172 -9.14 -8.81 -16.53
N HIS A 173 -8.98 -7.99 -17.58
CA HIS A 173 -7.72 -7.36 -17.95
C HIS A 173 -7.06 -6.60 -16.80
N PHE A 174 -7.84 -5.88 -15.98
CA PHE A 174 -7.30 -5.14 -14.83
C PHE A 174 -6.57 -6.05 -13.84
N PHE A 175 -7.15 -7.20 -13.49
CA PHE A 175 -6.50 -8.17 -12.61
C PHE A 175 -5.28 -8.80 -13.29
N GLY A 176 -5.38 -9.15 -14.57
CA GLY A 176 -4.24 -9.65 -15.35
C GLY A 176 -3.05 -8.68 -15.38
N SER A 177 -3.29 -7.39 -15.62
CA SER A 177 -2.25 -6.36 -15.62
C SER A 177 -1.61 -6.16 -14.24
N LEU A 178 -2.41 -6.18 -13.17
CA LEU A 178 -1.87 -6.07 -11.81
C LEU A 178 -1.03 -7.28 -11.41
N LEU A 179 -1.48 -8.50 -11.74
CA LEU A 179 -0.71 -9.72 -11.52
C LEU A 179 0.63 -9.68 -12.26
N LEU A 180 0.63 -9.22 -13.51
CA LEU A 180 1.86 -9.04 -14.28
C LEU A 180 2.78 -7.99 -13.62
N ALA A 181 2.24 -6.84 -13.23
CA ALA A 181 3.01 -5.78 -12.58
C ALA A 181 3.63 -6.24 -11.26
N LEU A 182 2.89 -6.96 -10.42
CA LEU A 182 3.38 -7.52 -9.16
C LEU A 182 4.52 -8.54 -9.36
N ASN A 183 4.48 -9.30 -10.46
CA ASN A 183 5.48 -10.32 -10.76
C ASN A 183 6.67 -9.80 -11.60
N THR A 184 6.60 -8.58 -12.13
CA THR A 184 7.67 -8.01 -12.95
C THR A 184 8.85 -7.61 -12.05
N GLY A 185 9.99 -8.27 -12.23
CA GLY A 185 11.21 -8.02 -11.44
C GLY A 185 11.16 -8.52 -10.00
N ALA A 186 10.10 -9.24 -9.61
CA ALA A 186 9.98 -9.83 -8.28
C ALA A 186 10.86 -11.08 -8.17
N THR A 187 11.62 -11.18 -7.08
CA THR A 187 12.41 -12.38 -6.73
C THR A 187 11.52 -13.58 -6.43
N GLU A 188 10.32 -13.30 -5.90
CA GLU A 188 9.31 -14.29 -5.59
C GLU A 188 8.00 -13.90 -6.28
N ARG A 189 7.36 -14.86 -6.93
CA ARG A 189 6.12 -14.63 -7.68
C ARG A 189 4.90 -14.89 -6.81
N VAL A 190 3.88 -14.05 -6.98
CA VAL A 190 2.53 -14.29 -6.47
C VAL A 190 1.69 -15.03 -7.51
N GLN A 191 0.85 -15.96 -7.05
CA GLN A 191 -0.04 -16.77 -7.87
C GLN A 191 -1.50 -16.59 -7.45
N PRO A 192 -2.48 -16.59 -8.39
CA PRO A 192 -3.89 -16.56 -8.05
C PRO A 192 -4.35 -17.83 -7.33
N ILE A 193 -4.98 -17.63 -6.17
CA ILE A 193 -5.62 -18.69 -5.37
C ILE A 193 -7.14 -18.53 -5.40
N HIS A 194 -7.63 -17.30 -5.58
CA HIS A 194 -9.06 -17.02 -5.73
C HIS A 194 -9.29 -15.84 -6.67
N VAL A 195 -10.26 -15.96 -7.58
CA VAL A 195 -10.64 -14.88 -8.50
C VAL A 195 -12.16 -14.82 -8.62
N ASP A 196 -12.74 -13.72 -8.17
CA ASP A 196 -14.10 -13.33 -8.52
C ASP A 196 -14.06 -12.31 -9.66
N GLU A 197 -14.56 -12.72 -10.82
CA GLU A 197 -14.68 -11.83 -11.98
C GLU A 197 -15.76 -10.75 -11.73
N PRO A 198 -15.54 -9.50 -12.19
CA PRO A 198 -16.54 -8.45 -12.08
C PRO A 198 -17.77 -8.72 -12.97
N GLY A 199 -18.82 -7.94 -12.77
CA GLY A 199 -20.04 -7.97 -13.59
C GLY A 199 -21.05 -9.05 -13.22
N GLN A 200 -20.70 -10.00 -12.33
CA GLN A 200 -21.61 -11.03 -11.83
C GLN A 200 -22.75 -10.42 -11.00
N SER A 201 -23.99 -10.89 -11.19
CA SER A 201 -25.15 -10.44 -10.42
C SER A 201 -25.00 -10.85 -8.95
N CYS A 202 -25.17 -9.91 -8.03
CA CYS A 202 -25.07 -10.13 -6.59
C CYS A 202 -26.12 -9.30 -5.83
N LEU A 203 -26.27 -9.56 -4.53
CA LEU A 203 -26.91 -8.66 -3.58
C LEU A 203 -25.83 -7.89 -2.82
N ASN A 204 -26.04 -6.58 -2.63
CA ASN A 204 -25.22 -5.82 -1.70
C ASN A 204 -25.70 -6.01 -0.25
N GLU A 205 -24.99 -5.39 0.71
CA GLU A 205 -25.33 -5.40 2.15
C GLU A 205 -26.76 -4.93 2.47
N ARG A 206 -27.42 -4.22 1.55
CA ARG A 206 -28.82 -3.76 1.70
C ARG A 206 -29.83 -4.67 0.98
N GLY A 207 -29.43 -5.86 0.57
CA GLY A 207 -30.26 -6.81 -0.18
C GLY A 207 -30.66 -6.34 -1.58
N ARG A 208 -30.00 -5.31 -2.13
CA ARG A 208 -30.34 -4.78 -3.46
C ARG A 208 -29.49 -5.46 -4.53
N ARG A 209 -30.13 -5.83 -5.64
CA ARG A 209 -29.44 -6.40 -6.80
C ARG A 209 -28.41 -5.41 -7.38
N ARG A 210 -27.18 -5.88 -7.55
CA ARG A 210 -26.03 -5.14 -8.08
C ARG A 210 -25.17 -6.06 -8.95
N ARG A 211 -24.08 -5.51 -9.48
CA ARG A 211 -23.01 -6.26 -10.12
C ARG A 211 -21.77 -6.21 -9.25
N SER A 212 -21.08 -7.33 -9.09
CA SER A 212 -19.83 -7.41 -8.32
C SER A 212 -18.74 -6.60 -9.02
N ALA A 213 -17.92 -5.90 -8.24
CA ALA A 213 -16.72 -5.24 -8.73
C ALA A 213 -15.52 -6.20 -8.87
N GLY A 214 -15.71 -7.46 -8.47
CA GLY A 214 -14.68 -8.49 -8.47
C GLY A 214 -13.67 -8.34 -7.32
N ALA A 215 -12.94 -9.42 -7.06
CA ALA A 215 -11.82 -9.47 -6.13
C ALA A 215 -10.85 -10.55 -6.59
N MET A 216 -9.56 -10.37 -6.28
CA MET A 216 -8.54 -11.37 -6.56
C MET A 216 -7.66 -11.55 -5.32
N ILE A 217 -7.46 -12.80 -4.92
CA ILE A 217 -6.56 -13.16 -3.83
C ILE A 217 -5.43 -13.98 -4.43
N LEU A 218 -4.22 -13.51 -4.19
CA LEU A 218 -2.97 -14.11 -4.61
C LEU A 218 -2.20 -14.60 -3.38
N ALA A 219 -1.26 -15.50 -3.59
CA ALA A 219 -0.32 -15.92 -2.57
C ALA A 219 1.11 -16.02 -3.11
N SER A 220 2.07 -15.69 -2.26
CA SER A 220 3.46 -16.15 -2.35
C SER A 220 3.72 -17.20 -1.26
N SER A 221 4.97 -17.57 -1.01
CA SER A 221 5.36 -18.41 0.14
C SER A 221 5.34 -17.66 1.48
N GLU A 222 5.38 -16.32 1.47
CA GLU A 222 5.40 -15.51 2.69
C GLU A 222 4.11 -14.70 2.91
N ASP A 223 3.42 -14.31 1.83
CA ASP A 223 2.33 -13.35 1.89
C ASP A 223 1.04 -13.83 1.21
N LEU A 224 -0.08 -13.39 1.78
CA LEU A 224 -1.35 -13.28 1.08
C LEU A 224 -1.50 -11.87 0.51
N VAL A 225 -1.85 -11.75 -0.76
CA VAL A 225 -2.07 -10.46 -1.43
C VAL A 225 -3.51 -10.37 -1.93
N ILE A 226 -4.24 -9.35 -1.48
CA ILE A 226 -5.64 -9.14 -1.79
C ILE A 226 -5.79 -7.90 -2.68
N ILE A 227 -6.50 -8.05 -3.79
CA ILE A 227 -6.74 -6.98 -4.77
C ILE A 227 -8.25 -6.77 -4.92
N ASN A 228 -8.71 -5.53 -4.72
CA ASN A 228 -10.11 -5.15 -4.87
C ASN A 228 -10.27 -3.72 -5.43
N ARG A 229 -11.49 -3.35 -5.86
CA ARG A 229 -11.80 -2.04 -6.47
C ARG A 229 -12.22 -0.94 -5.47
N ASN A 230 -11.80 -1.05 -4.21
CA ASN A 230 -12.23 -0.19 -3.08
C ASN A 230 -13.75 -0.19 -2.79
N ARG A 231 -14.49 -1.06 -3.48
CA ARG A 231 -15.93 -1.29 -3.36
C ARG A 231 -16.20 -2.73 -3.76
N THR A 232 -17.21 -3.34 -3.15
CA THR A 232 -17.64 -4.71 -3.46
C THR A 232 -18.52 -4.79 -4.70
N VAL A 233 -19.21 -3.71 -5.03
CA VAL A 233 -20.14 -3.63 -6.16
C VAL A 233 -19.80 -2.49 -7.13
N GLU A 234 -20.13 -2.70 -8.40
CA GLU A 234 -20.03 -1.69 -9.45
C GLU A 234 -20.96 -0.50 -9.16
N PRO A 235 -20.55 0.73 -9.52
CA PRO A 235 -21.41 1.89 -9.42
C PRO A 235 -22.65 1.76 -10.32
N LEU A 236 -23.81 2.20 -9.82
CA LEU A 236 -25.09 2.14 -10.53
C LEU A 236 -25.10 2.93 -11.85
N PHE A 237 -24.35 4.02 -11.88
CA PHE A 237 -24.15 4.84 -13.07
C PHE A 237 -22.79 4.50 -13.66
N ARG A 238 -22.65 4.61 -14.99
CA ARG A 238 -21.40 4.39 -15.76
C ARG A 238 -20.29 5.41 -15.41
N ARG A 239 -20.00 5.61 -14.12
CA ARG A 239 -18.86 6.36 -13.63
C ARG A 239 -17.69 5.40 -13.63
N SER A 240 -16.61 5.80 -14.31
CA SER A 240 -15.35 5.08 -14.21
C SER A 240 -14.91 5.05 -12.75
N ASN A 241 -14.82 3.84 -12.18
CA ASN A 241 -14.10 3.62 -10.95
C ASN A 241 -12.67 3.28 -11.37
N TYR A 242 -11.68 4.08 -10.97
CA TYR A 242 -10.26 3.75 -11.16
C TYR A 242 -9.61 3.25 -9.87
N ALA A 243 -10.31 3.39 -8.75
CA ALA A 243 -9.77 3.07 -7.44
C ALA A 243 -9.54 1.57 -7.27
N TYR A 244 -8.41 1.22 -6.66
CA TYR A 244 -8.13 -0.14 -6.20
C TYR A 244 -7.24 -0.14 -4.98
N ASN A 245 -7.25 -1.27 -4.28
CA ASN A 245 -6.34 -1.57 -3.17
C ASN A 245 -5.53 -2.82 -3.51
N VAL A 246 -4.26 -2.81 -3.13
CA VAL A 246 -3.43 -4.01 -2.99
C VAL A 246 -3.07 -4.12 -1.50
N THR A 247 -3.69 -5.07 -0.82
CA THR A 247 -3.41 -5.36 0.59
C THR A 247 -2.46 -6.54 0.67
N ARG A 248 -1.33 -6.40 1.36
CA ARG A 248 -0.37 -7.48 1.60
C ARG A 248 -0.37 -7.84 3.08
N VAL A 249 -0.49 -9.12 3.37
CA VAL A 249 -0.57 -9.66 4.73
C VAL A 249 0.38 -10.86 4.83
N PRO A 250 1.50 -10.75 5.55
CA PRO A 250 2.37 -11.90 5.78
C PRO A 250 1.66 -12.98 6.59
N PHE A 251 1.76 -14.24 6.20
CA PHE A 251 1.12 -15.35 6.92
C PHE A 251 1.54 -15.40 8.39
N ARG A 252 2.83 -15.12 8.66
CA ARG A 252 3.40 -15.10 10.02
C ARG A 252 2.79 -14.04 10.94
N ARG A 253 2.11 -13.02 10.39
CA ARG A 253 1.45 -11.95 11.16
C ARG A 253 -0.03 -12.25 11.42
N MET A 254 -0.59 -13.28 10.77
CA MET A 254 -1.99 -13.67 10.96
C MET A 254 -2.14 -14.51 12.23
N THR A 255 -3.01 -14.08 13.13
CA THR A 255 -3.34 -14.81 14.37
C THR A 255 -4.52 -15.74 14.19
N SER A 256 -5.45 -15.44 13.27
CA SER A 256 -6.56 -16.32 12.91
C SER A 256 -7.25 -15.90 11.62
N PHE A 257 -8.09 -16.77 11.06
CA PHE A 257 -9.00 -16.44 9.96
C PHE A 257 -10.41 -16.99 10.17
N GLU A 258 -11.42 -16.35 9.57
CA GLU A 258 -12.83 -16.77 9.61
C GLU A 258 -13.44 -16.59 8.20
N ILE A 259 -14.34 -17.50 7.81
CA ILE A 259 -15.15 -17.37 6.57
C ILE A 259 -16.61 -17.21 6.96
N ARG A 260 -17.11 -15.97 6.86
CA ARG A 260 -18.51 -15.63 7.14
C ARG A 260 -19.34 -15.78 5.88
N ARG A 261 -20.14 -16.85 5.84
CA ARG A 261 -21.01 -17.15 4.71
C ARG A 261 -22.39 -16.53 4.94
N PRO A 262 -22.94 -15.77 3.98
CA PRO A 262 -24.31 -15.28 4.07
C PRO A 262 -25.29 -16.43 3.90
N GLU A 263 -26.56 -16.18 4.21
CA GLU A 263 -27.64 -17.09 3.81
C GLU A 263 -27.64 -17.30 2.29
N LYS A 264 -28.01 -18.51 1.85
CA LYS A 264 -28.06 -18.83 0.41
C LYS A 264 -29.18 -18.05 -0.26
N THR A 265 -28.82 -17.01 -1.01
CA THR A 265 -29.73 -16.18 -1.81
C THR A 265 -29.50 -16.36 -3.30
N SER A 266 -30.51 -16.03 -4.11
CA SER A 266 -30.37 -15.89 -5.57
C SER A 266 -30.88 -14.51 -6.00
N PRO A 267 -30.02 -13.59 -6.47
CA PRO A 267 -28.57 -13.74 -6.67
C PRO A 267 -27.76 -13.87 -5.35
N PRO A 268 -26.51 -14.36 -5.39
CA PRO A 268 -25.70 -14.57 -4.19
C PRO A 268 -25.34 -13.25 -3.49
N SER A 269 -25.20 -13.32 -2.18
CA SER A 269 -24.59 -12.27 -1.34
C SER A 269 -23.09 -12.56 -1.15
N PHE A 270 -22.33 -11.57 -0.71
CA PHE A 270 -20.89 -11.73 -0.51
C PHE A 270 -20.58 -12.59 0.72
N THR A 271 -19.67 -13.54 0.56
CA THR A 271 -18.94 -14.20 1.65
C THR A 271 -17.81 -13.29 2.11
N GLU A 272 -17.55 -13.20 3.41
CA GLU A 272 -16.43 -12.43 3.93
C GLU A 272 -15.30 -13.36 4.39
N LEU A 273 -14.11 -13.14 3.85
CA LEU A 273 -12.87 -13.62 4.43
C LEU A 273 -12.40 -12.60 5.46
N VAL A 274 -12.31 -13.00 6.72
CA VAL A 274 -11.86 -12.15 7.82
C VAL A 274 -10.52 -12.66 8.30
N LEU A 275 -9.49 -11.81 8.21
CA LEU A 275 -8.15 -12.08 8.72
C LEU A 275 -7.93 -11.27 9.98
N THR A 276 -7.48 -11.92 11.04
CA THR A 276 -7.12 -11.26 12.29
C THR A 276 -5.60 -11.27 12.42
N CYS A 277 -5.02 -10.10 12.70
CA CYS A 277 -3.61 -9.92 12.99
C CYS A 277 -3.50 -9.12 14.29
N HIS A 278 -3.46 -9.81 15.43
CA HIS A 278 -3.61 -9.20 16.76
C HIS A 278 -4.93 -8.41 16.88
N ARG A 279 -4.89 -7.08 17.08
CA ARG A 279 -6.09 -6.23 17.16
C ARG A 279 -6.55 -5.70 15.81
N THR A 280 -5.74 -5.87 14.76
CA THR A 280 -6.13 -5.48 13.40
C THR A 280 -6.98 -6.58 12.77
N VAL A 281 -8.09 -6.16 12.16
CA VAL A 281 -9.01 -7.03 11.41
C VAL A 281 -9.09 -6.56 9.96
N ILE A 282 -8.84 -7.46 9.02
CA ILE A 282 -8.92 -7.21 7.58
C ILE A 282 -10.07 -8.06 7.03
N THR A 283 -11.10 -7.40 6.50
CA THR A 283 -12.26 -8.07 5.89
C THR A 283 -12.22 -7.91 4.38
N GLN A 284 -12.30 -9.03 3.67
CA GLN A 284 -12.40 -9.07 2.22
C GLN A 284 -13.69 -9.78 1.80
N ALA A 285 -14.58 -9.04 1.14
CA ALA A 285 -15.78 -9.60 0.53
C ALA A 285 -15.45 -10.30 -0.80
N VAL A 286 -15.88 -11.54 -0.94
CA VAL A 286 -15.77 -12.37 -2.14
C VAL A 286 -17.14 -12.93 -2.49
N LEU A 287 -17.45 -13.06 -3.77
CA LEU A 287 -18.76 -13.51 -4.22
C LEU A 287 -18.87 -15.04 -4.20
N THR A 288 -17.77 -15.74 -4.49
CA THR A 288 -17.69 -17.20 -4.39
C THR A 288 -16.92 -17.63 -3.13
N SER A 289 -17.18 -18.84 -2.63
CA SER A 289 -16.55 -19.35 -1.40
C SER A 289 -15.03 -19.47 -1.60
N PRO A 290 -14.19 -18.81 -0.78
CA PRO A 290 -12.75 -18.82 -0.94
C PRO A 290 -12.10 -20.04 -0.27
N ASP A 291 -12.63 -21.25 -0.53
CA ASP A 291 -12.24 -22.47 0.20
C ASP A 291 -10.74 -22.80 -0.02
N ALA A 292 -10.20 -22.58 -1.22
CA ALA A 292 -8.77 -22.73 -1.51
C ALA A 292 -7.88 -21.76 -0.70
N VAL A 293 -8.40 -20.57 -0.35
CA VAL A 293 -7.69 -19.63 0.53
C VAL A 293 -7.71 -20.15 1.96
N ALA A 294 -8.81 -20.75 2.41
CA ALA A 294 -8.91 -21.39 3.71
C ALA A 294 -7.89 -22.52 3.87
N ASP A 295 -7.81 -23.40 2.87
CA ASP A 295 -6.87 -24.52 2.83
C ASP A 295 -5.42 -24.03 2.87
N LEU A 296 -5.11 -22.96 2.11
CA LEU A 296 -3.80 -22.32 2.13
C LEU A 296 -3.46 -21.75 3.52
N LEU A 297 -4.38 -20.99 4.13
CA LEU A 297 -4.17 -20.40 5.45
C LEU A 297 -3.91 -21.48 6.50
N ALA A 298 -4.68 -22.58 6.46
CA ALA A 298 -4.46 -23.73 7.32
C ALA A 298 -3.09 -24.40 7.07
N ALA A 299 -2.66 -24.52 5.81
CA ALA A 299 -1.35 -25.07 5.46
C ALA A 299 -0.17 -24.20 5.97
N HIS A 300 -0.38 -22.89 6.09
CA HIS A 300 0.56 -21.96 6.73
C HIS A 300 0.44 -21.90 8.26
N GLY A 301 -0.40 -22.74 8.88
CA GLY A 301 -0.58 -22.82 10.32
C GLY A 301 -1.40 -21.68 10.92
N VAL A 302 -2.11 -20.90 10.10
CA VAL A 302 -3.04 -19.87 10.59
C VAL A 302 -4.31 -20.58 11.08
N PRO A 303 -4.70 -20.44 12.35
CA PRO A 303 -5.85 -21.16 12.89
C PRO A 303 -7.17 -20.54 12.41
N SER A 304 -8.19 -21.38 12.19
CA SER A 304 -9.55 -20.87 11.96
C SER A 304 -10.18 -20.43 13.28
N ALA A 305 -10.65 -19.19 13.32
CA ALA A 305 -11.62 -18.74 14.31
C ALA A 305 -12.98 -19.35 13.96
N ARG A 306 -13.59 -20.05 14.93
CA ARG A 306 -14.93 -20.62 14.78
C ARG A 306 -16.01 -19.54 14.88
#